data_AF-A0A6G0U7Y1-F1
#
_entry.id   AF-A0A6G0U7Y1-F1
#
_cell.length_a   1.000
_cell.length_b   1.000
_cell.length_c   1.000
_cell.angle_alpha   90.00
_cell.angle_beta   90.00
_cell.angle_gamma   90.00
#
_symmetry.space_group_name_H-M   'P 1'
#
loop_
_entity.id
_entity.type
_entity.pdbx_description
1 polymer ?
#
loop_
_entity_poly.entity_id
_entity_poly.type
_entity_poly.pdbx_seq_one_letter_code
_entity_poly.pdbx_strand_id
1 'polypeptide(L)'
;MSVLSLEPFSKLQSAIMATAPPSEESTIVDNKLFKAICLHQILNPTHGGNRYYRIAILAILWMSIVVQITQLVGLYYAVNDLQRFAFTTTVVSNSFLSLSKAYVLVTNVDRLRDGLEAARYEFTSCGSRDQRTVRRARAALSTIVRTFTVFSYVTCFFWILNPLSAIGEFLPLTNADGTVSRYRVTIYNYWLPVSVTVYNTTTVWALTYAVEMIVCFFNVNTWLLFDSYVLTMCFTFKAHFCTLSASYATIGHLDTFRSLTLHASSTYTGFLNWKKDDNFIKTGNNNTLNCYDELVNHLQDNQRIIKKYDEFFEVIKPVILFQMIGGSYTVITLTFLTSLTYLMGFSIISIPVSKAFFGFLVLTIQLYLYCYVFNHIETEKSAVNFGLYSSNWTAMDLKFKKTLLLAMNMNSAHRRVMKVIPRSIINLELFAKVMNMSYSIVSVLLNSRAGK
;
A
#
# COMPACT_ATOMS: atom_id res chain seq x y z
N MET A 1 3.58 -41.72 -50.27
CA MET A 1 3.62 -40.25 -50.11
C MET A 1 2.47 -39.87 -49.17
N SER A 2 2.69 -40.04 -47.88
CA SER A 2 1.66 -39.92 -46.83
C SER A 2 2.04 -38.78 -45.89
N VAL A 3 1.26 -37.71 -45.96
CA VAL A 3 1.39 -36.50 -45.13
C VAL A 3 1.04 -36.86 -43.69
N LEU A 4 2.06 -36.95 -42.83
CA LEU A 4 1.90 -37.10 -41.39
C LEU A 4 1.48 -35.76 -40.77
N SER A 5 0.37 -35.81 -40.04
CA SER A 5 -0.31 -34.71 -39.36
C SER A 5 0.56 -34.01 -38.31
N LEU A 6 0.77 -32.70 -38.47
CA LEU A 6 1.41 -31.77 -37.52
C LEU A 6 0.51 -31.35 -36.33
N GLU A 7 -0.68 -31.93 -36.19
CA GLU A 7 -1.64 -31.59 -35.11
C GLU A 7 -1.19 -31.86 -33.65
N PRO A 8 -0.35 -32.86 -33.31
CA PRO A 8 -0.02 -33.09 -31.91
C PRO A 8 0.95 -32.05 -31.34
N PHE A 9 1.76 -31.38 -32.19
CA PHE A 9 2.74 -30.38 -31.74
C PHE A 9 2.10 -29.02 -31.40
N SER A 10 1.06 -28.60 -32.12
CA SER A 10 0.37 -27.32 -31.86
C SER A 10 -0.46 -27.37 -30.57
N LYS A 11 -1.10 -28.51 -30.27
CA LYS A 11 -1.83 -28.73 -29.00
C LYS A 11 -0.88 -28.81 -27.82
N LEU A 12 0.28 -29.45 -27.98
CA LEU A 12 1.32 -29.51 -26.95
C LEU A 12 1.91 -28.11 -26.69
N GLN A 13 2.13 -27.30 -27.73
CA GLN A 13 2.62 -25.94 -27.60
C GLN A 13 1.58 -24.99 -26.96
N SER A 14 0.29 -25.17 -27.23
CA SER A 14 -0.79 -24.44 -26.51
C SER A 14 -0.92 -24.85 -25.04
N ALA A 15 -0.68 -26.13 -24.72
CA ALA A 15 -0.71 -26.63 -23.35
C ALA A 15 0.54 -26.21 -22.54
N ILE A 16 1.69 -26.11 -23.20
CA ILE A 16 2.93 -25.60 -22.61
C ILE A 16 2.86 -24.07 -22.40
N MET A 17 2.22 -23.32 -23.29
CA MET A 17 1.95 -21.88 -23.08
C MET A 17 0.95 -21.62 -21.94
N ALA A 18 0.00 -22.54 -21.69
CA ALA A 18 -0.93 -22.43 -20.58
C ALA A 18 -0.32 -22.76 -19.19
N THR A 19 0.88 -23.34 -19.17
CA THR A 19 1.55 -23.81 -17.93
C THR A 19 2.90 -23.14 -17.66
N ALA A 20 3.38 -22.27 -18.55
CA ALA A 20 4.55 -21.45 -18.29
C ALA A 20 4.21 -20.39 -17.21
N PRO A 21 5.05 -20.21 -16.17
CA PRO A 21 4.88 -19.07 -15.28
C PRO A 21 4.86 -17.79 -16.13
N PRO A 22 3.90 -16.88 -15.90
CA PRO A 22 3.77 -15.67 -16.70
C PRO A 22 5.12 -14.95 -16.73
N SER A 23 5.57 -14.55 -17.92
CA SER A 23 6.80 -13.78 -18.07
C SER A 23 6.81 -12.64 -17.05
N GLU A 24 7.94 -12.36 -16.40
CA GLU A 24 8.07 -11.34 -15.34
C GLU A 24 7.64 -9.91 -15.78
N GLU A 25 7.27 -9.74 -17.05
CA GLU A 25 6.84 -8.52 -17.70
C GLU A 25 5.32 -8.29 -17.71
N SER A 26 4.46 -9.29 -17.47
CA SER A 26 2.99 -9.16 -17.62
C SER A 26 2.22 -8.74 -16.36
N THR A 27 2.89 -8.14 -15.36
CA THR A 27 2.29 -7.74 -14.08
C THR A 27 2.72 -6.35 -13.65
N ILE A 28 1.86 -5.66 -12.88
CA ILE A 28 2.17 -4.37 -12.24
C ILE A 28 3.21 -4.54 -11.12
N VAL A 29 3.32 -5.74 -10.55
CA VAL A 29 4.20 -6.05 -9.42
C VAL A 29 5.68 -5.82 -9.77
N ASP A 30 6.41 -5.13 -8.89
CA ASP A 30 7.87 -5.06 -8.96
C ASP A 30 8.48 -6.33 -8.37
N ASN A 31 8.55 -7.38 -9.18
CA ASN A 31 9.08 -8.68 -8.78
C ASN A 31 10.54 -8.60 -8.30
N LYS A 32 11.35 -7.69 -8.85
CA LYS A 32 12.76 -7.52 -8.43
C LYS A 32 12.81 -6.96 -7.01
N LEU A 33 12.01 -5.94 -6.71
CA LEU A 33 11.91 -5.40 -5.36
C LEU A 33 11.32 -6.42 -4.39
N PHE A 34 10.24 -7.11 -4.77
CA PHE A 34 9.58 -8.11 -3.92
C PHE A 34 10.52 -9.27 -3.58
N LYS A 35 11.41 -9.68 -4.50
CA LYS A 35 12.48 -10.64 -4.22
C LYS A 35 13.53 -10.04 -3.28
N ALA A 36 13.96 -8.80 -3.51
CA ALA A 36 14.97 -8.12 -2.70
C ALA A 36 14.55 -7.92 -1.24
N ILE A 37 13.30 -7.55 -0.99
CA ILE A 37 12.76 -7.40 0.39
C ILE A 37 12.23 -8.71 0.98
N CYS A 38 12.40 -9.85 0.29
CA CYS A 38 11.89 -11.17 0.66
C CYS A 38 10.35 -11.36 0.64
N LEU A 39 9.55 -10.34 0.26
CA LEU A 39 8.09 -10.46 0.15
C LEU A 39 7.65 -11.59 -0.80
N HIS A 40 8.38 -11.78 -1.90
CA HIS A 40 8.10 -12.85 -2.84
C HIS A 40 8.23 -14.24 -2.19
N GLN A 41 9.20 -14.43 -1.28
CA GLN A 41 9.40 -15.70 -0.58
C GLN A 41 8.29 -15.95 0.44
N ILE A 42 7.78 -14.89 1.09
CA ILE A 42 6.64 -15.00 2.00
C ILE A 42 5.38 -15.41 1.24
N LEU A 43 5.13 -14.75 0.11
CA LEU A 43 3.91 -14.93 -0.68
C LEU A 43 3.92 -16.16 -1.58
N ASN A 44 5.09 -16.71 -1.95
CA ASN A 44 5.17 -17.88 -2.84
C ASN A 44 5.49 -19.18 -2.08
N PRO A 45 4.54 -20.13 -1.97
CA PRO A 45 4.72 -21.36 -1.19
C PRO A 45 5.33 -22.55 -1.95
N THR A 46 5.90 -22.36 -3.15
CA THR A 46 6.44 -23.49 -3.90
C THR A 46 7.59 -24.17 -3.15
N HIS A 47 7.34 -25.44 -2.80
CA HIS A 47 8.15 -26.38 -2.02
C HIS A 47 8.11 -26.16 -0.50
N GLY A 48 7.86 -27.25 0.25
CA GLY A 48 7.54 -27.29 1.69
C GLY A 48 8.48 -26.57 2.68
N GLY A 49 9.57 -25.96 2.21
CA GLY A 49 10.42 -25.05 2.98
C GLY A 49 9.72 -23.78 3.49
N ASN A 50 8.63 -23.33 2.85
CA ASN A 50 7.89 -22.13 3.30
C ASN A 50 7.22 -22.34 4.68
N ARG A 51 6.85 -23.57 5.07
CA ARG A 51 6.24 -23.83 6.38
C ARG A 51 7.18 -23.48 7.54
N TYR A 52 8.46 -23.85 7.43
CA TYR A 52 9.47 -23.54 8.44
C TYR A 52 9.73 -22.03 8.53
N TYR A 53 9.75 -21.34 7.39
CA TYR A 53 9.89 -19.88 7.34
C TYR A 53 8.72 -19.16 8.03
N ARG A 54 7.48 -19.59 7.78
CA ARG A 54 6.29 -19.06 8.48
C ARG A 54 6.36 -19.29 9.99
N ILE A 55 6.76 -20.49 10.42
CA ILE A 55 6.93 -20.83 11.84
C ILE A 55 8.01 -19.93 12.46
N ALA A 56 9.14 -19.72 11.78
CA ALA A 56 10.21 -18.85 12.26
C ALA A 56 9.74 -17.40 12.42
N ILE A 57 9.01 -16.83 11.44
CA ILE A 57 8.46 -15.47 11.57
C ILE A 57 7.47 -15.39 12.73
N LEU A 58 6.58 -16.38 12.89
CA LEU A 58 5.63 -16.41 14.01
C LEU A 58 6.35 -16.50 15.36
N ALA A 59 7.43 -17.28 15.45
CA ALA A 59 8.24 -17.35 16.67
C ALA A 59 8.89 -15.99 16.99
N ILE A 60 9.51 -15.33 16.00
CA ILE A 60 10.10 -13.99 16.18
C ILE A 60 9.02 -12.97 16.56
N LEU A 61 7.83 -13.07 15.97
CA LEU A 61 6.69 -12.21 16.29
C LEU A 61 6.26 -12.38 17.75
N TRP A 62 6.10 -13.62 18.24
CA TRP A 62 5.77 -13.90 19.64
C TRP A 62 6.85 -13.39 20.60
N MET A 63 8.12 -13.63 20.29
CA MET A 63 9.24 -13.09 21.08
C MET A 63 9.20 -11.56 21.11
N SER A 64 8.91 -10.92 19.98
CA SER A 64 8.78 -9.46 19.90
C SER A 64 7.60 -8.94 20.72
N ILE A 65 6.46 -9.65 20.74
CA ILE A 65 5.32 -9.31 21.60
C ILE A 65 5.73 -9.36 23.08
N VAL A 66 6.44 -10.41 23.51
CA VAL A 66 6.92 -10.53 24.90
C VAL A 66 7.83 -9.36 25.28
N VAL A 67 8.73 -8.96 24.39
CA VAL A 67 9.57 -7.76 24.58
C VAL A 67 8.71 -6.51 24.76
N GLN A 68 7.70 -6.29 23.90
CA GLN A 68 6.82 -5.12 24.03
C GLN A 68 5.97 -5.13 25.31
N ILE A 69 5.47 -6.29 25.73
CA ILE A 69 4.74 -6.43 27.01
C ILE A 69 5.67 -6.06 28.18
N THR A 70 6.93 -6.47 28.14
CA THR A 70 7.92 -6.10 29.16
C THR A 70 8.14 -4.58 29.19
N GLN A 71 8.13 -3.91 28.03
CA GLN A 71 8.22 -2.45 27.95
C GLN A 71 7.00 -1.73 28.53
N LEU A 72 5.81 -2.33 28.47
CA LEU A 72 4.62 -1.76 29.13
C LEU A 72 4.79 -1.71 30.67
N VAL A 73 5.48 -2.69 31.25
CA VAL A 73 5.85 -2.63 32.68
C VAL A 73 6.86 -1.51 32.92
N GLY A 74 7.83 -1.35 32.01
CA GLY A 74 8.80 -0.24 32.04
C GLY A 74 8.18 1.15 32.04
N LEU A 75 6.99 1.33 31.42
CA LEU A 75 6.27 2.61 31.41
C LEU A 75 5.86 3.07 32.81
N TYR A 76 5.55 2.14 33.72
CA TYR A 76 5.24 2.48 35.11
C TYR A 76 6.40 3.21 35.78
N TYR A 77 7.63 2.74 35.53
CA TYR A 77 8.85 3.36 36.05
C TYR A 77 9.26 4.64 35.32
N ALA A 78 8.63 4.94 34.19
CA ALA A 78 8.88 6.16 33.41
C ALA A 78 7.91 7.30 33.74
N VAL A 79 6.91 7.10 34.61
CA VAL A 79 5.81 8.07 34.83
C VAL A 79 6.29 9.44 35.33
N ASN A 80 7.40 9.48 36.08
CA ASN A 80 7.99 10.71 36.60
C ASN A 80 8.88 11.45 35.59
N ASP A 81 9.13 10.86 34.42
CA ASP A 81 9.92 11.44 33.33
C ASP A 81 9.07 11.49 32.05
N LEU A 82 8.46 12.65 31.81
CA LEU A 82 7.55 12.85 30.68
C LEU A 82 8.21 12.52 29.33
N GLN A 83 9.49 12.85 29.15
CA GLN A 83 10.20 12.61 27.89
C GLN A 83 10.42 11.11 27.68
N ARG A 84 10.87 10.40 28.72
CA ARG A 84 11.02 8.94 28.68
C ARG A 84 9.68 8.25 28.46
N PHE A 85 8.64 8.68 29.17
CA PHE A 85 7.29 8.13 29.04
C PHE A 85 6.76 8.29 27.62
N ALA A 86 6.81 9.50 27.06
CA ALA A 86 6.33 9.78 25.72
C ALA A 86 7.13 9.04 24.64
N PHE A 87 8.47 8.98 24.77
CA PHE A 87 9.32 8.23 23.84
C PHE A 87 9.02 6.73 23.88
N THR A 88 8.97 6.14 25.08
CA THR A 88 8.70 4.70 25.26
C THR A 88 7.32 4.34 24.74
N THR A 89 6.29 5.14 25.04
CA THR A 89 4.92 4.91 24.55
C THR A 89 4.85 4.98 23.02
N THR A 90 5.58 5.92 22.41
CA THR A 90 5.66 6.06 20.95
C THR A 90 6.33 4.84 20.30
N VAL A 91 7.46 4.38 20.84
CA VAL A 91 8.18 3.20 20.34
C VAL A 91 7.34 1.93 20.49
N VAL A 92 6.71 1.73 21.64
CA VAL A 92 5.85 0.57 21.91
C VAL A 92 4.64 0.57 20.97
N SER A 93 4.00 1.73 20.78
CA SER A 93 2.88 1.88 19.83
C SER A 93 3.30 1.51 18.40
N ASN A 94 4.44 2.02 17.92
CA ASN A 94 4.99 1.66 16.61
C ASN A 94 5.34 0.19 16.47
N SER A 95 5.85 -0.42 17.54
CA SER A 95 6.18 -1.84 17.54
C SER A 95 4.91 -2.68 17.42
N PHE A 96 3.83 -2.35 18.16
CA PHE A 96 2.54 -3.02 18.01
C PHE A 96 1.93 -2.83 16.62
N LEU A 97 2.05 -1.65 16.01
CA LEU A 97 1.62 -1.42 14.61
C LEU A 97 2.37 -2.36 13.65
N SER A 98 3.69 -2.46 13.79
CA SER A 98 4.53 -3.32 12.94
C SER A 98 4.19 -4.80 13.14
N LEU A 99 3.99 -5.25 14.39
CA LEU A 99 3.60 -6.61 14.71
C LEU A 99 2.21 -6.98 14.16
N SER A 100 1.25 -6.04 14.17
CA SER A 100 -0.08 -6.26 13.59
C SER A 100 -0.01 -6.50 12.07
N LYS A 101 0.88 -5.79 11.37
CA LYS A 101 1.15 -5.98 9.93
C LYS A 101 1.79 -7.33 9.68
N ALA A 102 2.80 -7.69 10.45
CA ALA A 102 3.47 -8.99 10.37
C ALA A 102 2.45 -10.14 10.56
N TYR A 103 1.59 -10.03 11.57
CA TYR A 103 0.56 -11.02 11.86
C TYR A 103 -0.41 -11.20 10.69
N VAL A 104 -0.97 -10.11 10.15
CA VAL A 104 -1.92 -10.19 9.03
C VAL A 104 -1.23 -10.70 7.76
N LEU A 105 0.00 -10.27 7.49
CA LEU A 105 0.77 -10.75 6.35
C LEU A 105 0.95 -12.27 6.39
N VAL A 106 1.34 -12.83 7.54
CA VAL A 106 1.63 -14.26 7.69
C VAL A 106 0.36 -15.12 7.77
N THR A 107 -0.69 -14.64 8.42
CA THR A 107 -1.95 -15.39 8.57
C THR A 107 -2.79 -15.42 7.30
N ASN A 108 -2.68 -14.37 6.46
CA ASN A 108 -3.49 -14.24 5.24
C ASN A 108 -2.67 -14.47 3.96
N VAL A 109 -1.47 -15.06 4.04
CA VAL A 109 -0.57 -15.24 2.87
C VAL A 109 -1.30 -15.77 1.64
N ASP A 110 -2.15 -16.77 1.79
CA ASP A 110 -2.85 -17.39 0.65
C ASP A 110 -3.86 -16.44 0.01
N ARG A 111 -4.62 -15.68 0.82
CA ARG A 111 -5.54 -14.64 0.35
C ARG A 111 -4.79 -13.47 -0.30
N LEU A 112 -3.65 -13.07 0.27
CA LEU A 112 -2.84 -11.97 -0.27
C LEU A 112 -2.19 -12.37 -1.60
N ARG A 113 -1.72 -13.61 -1.71
CA ARG A 113 -1.21 -14.17 -2.97
C ARG A 113 -2.30 -14.23 -4.03
N ASP A 114 -3.47 -14.74 -3.69
CA ASP A 114 -4.63 -14.79 -4.60
C ASP A 114 -5.06 -13.38 -5.04
N GLY A 115 -4.91 -12.38 -4.16
CA GLY A 115 -5.09 -10.96 -4.50
C GLY A 115 -4.15 -10.47 -5.61
N LEU A 116 -2.88 -10.92 -5.62
CA LEU A 116 -1.90 -10.53 -6.64
C LEU A 116 -2.25 -11.01 -8.05
N GLU A 117 -3.18 -11.95 -8.21
CA GLU A 117 -3.69 -12.31 -9.54
C GLU A 117 -4.35 -11.12 -10.25
N ALA A 118 -4.98 -10.22 -9.48
CA ALA A 118 -5.55 -8.98 -10.02
C ALA A 118 -4.47 -8.03 -10.56
N ALA A 119 -3.20 -8.18 -10.18
CA ALA A 119 -2.10 -7.32 -10.66
C ALA A 119 -1.59 -7.70 -12.06
N ARG A 120 -2.07 -8.81 -12.65
CA ARG A 120 -1.73 -9.21 -14.01
C ARG A 120 -2.40 -8.28 -15.03
N TYR A 121 -1.70 -7.98 -16.13
CA TYR A 121 -2.23 -7.13 -17.21
C TYR A 121 -3.44 -7.76 -17.90
N GLU A 122 -3.45 -9.09 -18.00
CA GLU A 122 -4.51 -9.88 -18.63
C GLU A 122 -5.72 -10.12 -17.70
N PHE A 123 -5.72 -9.55 -16.49
CA PHE A 123 -6.82 -9.74 -15.54
C PHE A 123 -8.17 -9.22 -16.09
N THR A 124 -8.13 -8.18 -16.92
CA THR A 124 -9.31 -7.63 -17.60
C THR A 124 -9.10 -7.64 -19.11
N SER A 125 -10.21 -7.78 -19.85
CA SER A 125 -10.20 -7.66 -21.31
C SER A 125 -9.68 -6.28 -21.73
N CYS A 126 -10.04 -5.22 -21.00
CA CYS A 126 -9.58 -3.85 -21.22
C CYS A 126 -8.07 -3.69 -20.99
N GLY A 127 -7.53 -4.25 -19.89
CA GLY A 127 -6.11 -4.19 -19.55
C GLY A 127 -5.21 -4.91 -20.57
N SER A 128 -5.74 -5.97 -21.20
CA SER A 128 -5.04 -6.65 -22.30
C SER A 128 -4.91 -5.77 -23.55
N ARG A 129 -5.93 -4.93 -23.83
CA ARG A 129 -6.00 -4.06 -25.02
C ARG A 129 -5.21 -2.76 -24.87
N ASP A 130 -5.31 -2.09 -23.71
CA ASP A 130 -4.56 -0.86 -23.39
C ASP A 130 -3.57 -1.05 -22.25
N GLN A 131 -2.36 -1.52 -22.58
CA GLN A 131 -1.30 -1.70 -21.61
C GLN A 131 -0.61 -0.38 -21.20
N ARG A 132 -0.89 0.76 -21.85
CA ARG A 132 -0.13 2.01 -21.61
C ARG A 132 -0.38 2.55 -20.21
N THR A 133 -1.64 2.60 -19.80
CA THR A 133 -2.06 3.08 -18.48
C THR A 133 -1.48 2.22 -17.35
N VAL A 134 -1.53 0.90 -17.55
CA VAL A 134 -1.03 -0.09 -16.60
C VAL A 134 0.50 -0.06 -16.48
N ARG A 135 1.23 0.10 -17.61
CA ARG A 135 2.69 0.28 -17.62
C ARG A 135 3.11 1.58 -16.92
N ARG A 136 2.39 2.68 -17.15
CA ARG A 136 2.65 3.95 -16.45
C ARG A 136 2.41 3.81 -14.94
N ALA A 137 1.35 3.10 -14.53
CA ALA A 137 1.08 2.79 -13.13
C ALA A 137 2.22 1.96 -12.50
N ARG A 138 2.73 0.94 -13.22
CA ARG A 138 3.90 0.16 -12.78
C ARG A 138 5.15 1.01 -12.59
N ALA A 139 5.46 1.89 -13.55
CA ALA A 139 6.64 2.76 -13.45
C ALA A 139 6.54 3.70 -12.24
N ALA A 140 5.40 4.35 -12.05
CA ALA A 140 5.16 5.22 -10.89
C ALA A 140 5.23 4.44 -9.57
N LEU A 141 4.56 3.29 -9.49
CA LEU A 141 4.58 2.41 -8.33
C LEU A 141 6.01 1.97 -7.98
N SER A 142 6.75 1.46 -8.97
CA SER A 142 8.12 0.98 -8.79
C SER A 142 9.01 2.08 -8.23
N THR A 143 8.92 3.30 -8.76
CA THR A 143 9.68 4.45 -8.25
C THR A 143 9.29 4.79 -6.81
N ILE A 144 8.00 4.88 -6.51
CA ILE A 144 7.51 5.23 -5.17
C ILE A 144 7.94 4.19 -4.13
N VAL A 145 7.67 2.90 -4.38
CA VAL A 145 7.96 1.84 -3.39
C VAL A 145 9.47 1.64 -3.22
N ARG A 146 10.27 1.76 -4.28
CA ARG A 146 11.75 1.70 -4.17
C ARG A 146 12.29 2.85 -3.35
N THR A 147 11.87 4.09 -3.64
CA THR A 147 12.31 5.27 -2.88
C THR A 147 11.91 5.17 -1.41
N PHE A 148 10.66 4.76 -1.13
CA PHE A 148 10.19 4.55 0.24
C PHE A 148 10.98 3.45 0.97
N THR A 149 11.28 2.35 0.28
CA THR A 149 12.09 1.24 0.81
C THR A 149 13.50 1.69 1.16
N VAL A 150 14.18 2.38 0.23
CA VAL A 150 15.53 2.91 0.45
C VAL A 150 15.54 3.87 1.64
N PHE A 151 14.61 4.83 1.67
CA PHE A 151 14.53 5.81 2.74
C PHE A 151 14.27 5.18 4.11
N SER A 152 13.45 4.13 4.17
CA SER A 152 13.15 3.39 5.39
C SER A 152 14.38 2.60 5.89
N TYR A 153 15.10 1.91 5.01
CA TYR A 153 16.32 1.19 5.41
C TYR A 153 17.47 2.12 5.78
N VAL A 154 17.63 3.27 5.11
CA VAL A 154 18.59 4.30 5.52
C VAL A 154 18.27 4.80 6.92
N THR A 155 16.99 5.05 7.22
CA THR A 155 16.56 5.45 8.57
C THR A 155 16.81 4.34 9.60
N CYS A 156 16.53 3.08 9.26
CA CYS A 156 16.83 1.93 10.12
C CYS A 156 18.33 1.82 10.42
N PHE A 157 19.16 1.95 9.40
CA PHE A 157 20.62 1.91 9.53
C PHE A 157 21.12 3.06 10.41
N PHE A 158 20.59 4.27 10.21
CA PHE A 158 20.88 5.41 11.07
C PHE A 158 20.51 5.13 12.53
N TRP A 159 19.32 4.57 12.79
CA TRP A 159 18.89 4.20 14.15
C TRP A 159 19.79 3.16 14.81
N ILE A 160 20.29 2.19 14.05
CA ILE A 160 21.22 1.16 14.53
C ILE A 160 22.60 1.75 14.83
N LEU A 161 23.16 2.55 13.93
CA LEU A 161 24.50 3.13 14.09
C LEU A 161 24.59 4.20 15.18
N ASN A 162 23.49 4.91 15.43
CA ASN A 162 23.45 6.08 16.28
C ASN A 162 23.99 5.81 17.71
N PRO A 163 23.56 4.76 18.44
CA PRO A 163 24.16 4.40 19.73
C PRO A 163 25.64 4.04 19.67
N LEU A 164 26.16 3.54 18.54
CA LEU A 164 27.58 3.18 18.39
C LEU A 164 28.49 4.42 18.36
N SER A 165 28.00 5.53 17.80
CA SER A 165 28.72 6.80 17.86
C SER A 165 28.78 7.40 19.27
N ALA A 166 27.95 6.91 20.19
CA ALA A 166 27.78 7.41 21.55
C ALA A 166 28.14 6.36 22.62
N ILE A 167 29.04 5.41 22.34
CA ILE A 167 29.42 4.29 23.25
C ILE A 167 29.93 4.73 24.64
N GLY A 168 30.31 6.01 24.79
CA GLY A 168 30.72 6.63 26.05
C GLY A 168 29.67 7.54 26.71
N GLU A 169 28.52 7.78 26.08
CA GLU A 169 27.47 8.64 26.64
C GLU A 169 26.52 7.84 27.53
N PHE A 170 26.18 8.45 28.66
CA PHE A 170 25.20 7.90 29.61
C PHE A 170 23.96 8.77 29.63
N LEU A 171 22.80 8.13 29.51
CA LEU A 171 21.51 8.78 29.68
C LEU A 171 21.19 8.86 31.18
N PRO A 172 21.07 10.07 31.76
CA PRO A 172 20.56 10.22 33.12
C PRO A 172 19.05 9.92 33.12
N LEU A 173 18.64 8.99 33.97
CA LEU A 173 17.25 8.59 34.15
C LEU A 173 16.83 8.82 35.60
N THR A 174 15.73 9.53 35.79
CA THR A 174 15.11 9.71 37.10
C THR A 174 14.30 8.45 37.43
N ASN A 175 14.66 7.80 38.53
CA ASN A 175 13.98 6.62 39.05
C ASN A 175 12.69 6.99 39.79
N ALA A 176 11.86 6.00 40.11
CA ALA A 176 10.61 6.20 40.85
C ALA A 176 10.83 6.78 42.27
N ASP A 177 11.99 6.54 42.86
CA ASP A 177 12.42 7.07 44.16
C ASP A 177 13.00 8.50 44.07
N GLY A 178 13.03 9.10 42.87
CA GLY A 178 13.60 10.43 42.62
C GLY A 178 15.11 10.46 42.45
N THR A 179 15.80 9.32 42.59
CA THR A 179 17.26 9.25 42.36
C THR A 179 17.57 9.28 40.85
N VAL A 180 18.74 9.82 40.47
CA VAL A 180 19.18 9.85 39.07
C VAL A 180 20.21 8.76 38.83
N SER A 181 19.86 7.79 38.00
CA SER A 181 20.74 6.70 37.57
C SER A 181 21.23 6.89 36.14
N ARG A 182 22.46 6.46 35.84
CA ARG A 182 23.10 6.62 34.53
C ARG A 182 23.12 5.30 33.77
N TYR A 183 22.44 5.25 32.64
CA TYR A 183 22.36 4.06 31.78
C TYR A 183 23.12 4.30 30.48
N ARG A 184 23.82 3.27 29.98
CA ARG A 184 24.39 3.32 28.63
C ARG A 184 23.26 3.34 27.59
N VAL A 185 23.40 4.20 26.59
CA VAL A 185 22.40 4.40 25.53
C VAL A 185 22.33 3.16 24.63
N THR A 186 21.12 2.77 24.25
CA THR A 186 20.83 1.74 23.23
C THR A 186 19.85 2.29 22.17
N ILE A 187 19.38 1.46 21.24
CA ILE A 187 18.51 1.87 20.13
C ILE A 187 17.15 2.28 20.66
N TYR A 188 16.56 1.54 21.59
CA TYR A 188 15.25 1.86 22.15
C TYR A 188 15.30 2.22 23.63
N ASN A 189 16.44 2.03 24.29
CA ASN A 189 16.59 2.17 25.74
C ASN A 189 15.55 1.31 26.49
N TYR A 190 15.42 0.05 26.07
CA TYR A 190 14.44 -0.86 26.67
C TYR A 190 14.69 -1.03 28.17
N TRP A 191 13.60 -0.99 28.93
CA TRP A 191 13.63 -1.28 30.34
C TRP A 191 13.89 -2.77 30.57
N LEU A 192 14.80 -3.05 31.51
CA LEU A 192 15.14 -4.40 31.97
C LEU A 192 15.08 -4.45 33.50
N PRO A 193 14.59 -5.55 34.09
CA PRO A 193 14.52 -5.73 35.55
C PRO A 193 15.88 -6.14 36.13
N VAL A 194 16.93 -5.36 35.88
CA VAL A 194 18.29 -5.58 36.39
C VAL A 194 18.81 -4.30 37.04
N SER A 195 19.76 -4.42 37.97
CA SER A 195 20.38 -3.25 38.57
C SER A 195 21.18 -2.45 37.53
N VAL A 196 21.33 -1.15 37.78
CA VAL A 196 22.12 -0.25 36.92
C VAL A 196 23.55 -0.75 36.73
N THR A 197 24.15 -1.31 37.80
CA THR A 197 25.51 -1.87 37.78
C THR A 197 25.61 -3.06 36.83
N VAL A 198 24.61 -3.96 36.84
CA VAL A 198 24.57 -5.13 35.96
C VAL A 198 24.27 -4.71 34.52
N TYR A 199 23.31 -3.81 34.30
CA TYR A 199 22.97 -3.31 32.96
C TYR A 199 24.17 -2.69 32.25
N ASN A 200 24.94 -1.87 32.97
CA ASN A 200 26.09 -1.15 32.40
C ASN A 200 27.31 -2.05 32.17
N THR A 201 27.31 -3.31 32.62
CA THR A 201 28.37 -4.26 32.25
C THR A 201 28.41 -4.43 30.73
N THR A 202 29.62 -4.51 30.17
CA THR A 202 29.82 -4.60 28.71
C THR A 202 29.04 -5.77 28.10
N THR A 203 28.98 -6.92 28.79
CA THR A 203 28.28 -8.12 28.31
C THR A 203 26.76 -7.92 28.23
N VAL A 204 26.14 -7.41 29.30
CA VAL A 204 24.67 -7.24 29.35
C VAL A 204 24.22 -6.13 28.40
N TRP A 205 24.96 -5.02 28.35
CA TRP A 205 24.69 -3.94 27.41
C TRP A 205 24.81 -4.41 25.95
N ALA A 206 25.89 -5.13 25.60
CA ALA A 206 26.09 -5.63 24.24
C ALA A 206 25.00 -6.62 23.82
N LEU A 207 24.56 -7.50 24.73
CA LEU A 207 23.46 -8.42 24.48
C LEU A 207 22.13 -7.67 24.26
N THR A 208 21.83 -6.68 25.10
CA THR A 208 20.62 -5.87 24.99
C THR A 208 20.60 -5.12 23.67
N TYR A 209 21.70 -4.48 23.31
CA TYR A 209 21.87 -3.79 22.04
C TYR A 209 21.70 -4.74 20.84
N ALA A 210 22.26 -5.96 20.91
CA ALA A 210 22.08 -6.97 19.86
C ALA A 210 20.61 -7.39 19.68
N VAL A 211 19.88 -7.60 20.77
CA VAL A 211 18.44 -7.90 20.73
C VAL A 211 17.66 -6.73 20.12
N GLU A 212 17.96 -5.50 20.55
CA GLU A 212 17.30 -4.30 20.01
C GLU A 212 17.58 -4.08 18.52
N MET A 213 18.79 -4.41 18.03
CA MET A 213 19.11 -4.37 16.60
C MET A 213 18.23 -5.34 15.80
N ILE A 214 18.07 -6.57 16.30
CA ILE A 214 17.23 -7.59 15.65
C ILE A 214 15.77 -7.14 15.63
N VAL A 215 15.26 -6.62 16.75
CA VAL A 215 13.88 -6.09 16.85
C VAL A 215 13.68 -4.90 15.92
N CYS A 216 14.63 -3.96 15.88
CA CYS A 216 14.59 -2.79 15.01
C CYS A 216 14.49 -3.19 13.54
N PHE A 217 15.40 -4.06 13.10
CA PHE A 217 15.41 -4.57 11.74
C PHE A 217 14.12 -5.32 11.43
N PHE A 218 13.69 -6.25 12.30
CA PHE A 218 12.46 -7.02 12.09
C PHE A 218 11.21 -6.15 11.97
N ASN A 219 11.06 -5.14 12.83
CA ASN A 219 9.95 -4.19 12.78
C ASN A 219 9.94 -3.40 11.46
N VAL A 220 11.09 -2.85 11.04
CA VAL A 220 11.18 -2.11 9.77
C VAL A 220 10.91 -3.02 8.57
N ASN A 221 11.42 -4.25 8.57
CA ASN A 221 11.19 -5.21 7.49
C ASN A 221 9.70 -5.57 7.37
N THR A 222 9.07 -6.00 8.47
CA THR A 222 7.65 -6.39 8.46
C THR A 222 6.74 -5.24 8.07
N TRP A 223 7.07 -4.03 8.52
CA TRP A 223 6.42 -2.81 8.09
C TRP A 223 6.53 -2.61 6.56
N LEU A 224 7.74 -2.65 6.00
CA LEU A 224 7.98 -2.47 4.56
C LEU A 224 7.28 -3.54 3.71
N LEU A 225 7.30 -4.79 4.15
CA LEU A 225 6.67 -5.92 3.47
C LEU A 225 5.17 -5.69 3.26
N PHE A 226 4.46 -5.34 4.34
CA PHE A 226 3.02 -5.11 4.29
C PHE A 226 2.67 -3.85 3.47
N ASP A 227 3.39 -2.75 3.69
CA ASP A 227 3.13 -1.49 3.00
C ASP A 227 3.39 -1.62 1.49
N SER A 228 4.45 -2.33 1.09
CA SER A 228 4.75 -2.60 -0.33
C SER A 228 3.64 -3.39 -1.01
N TYR A 229 3.09 -4.40 -0.33
CA TYR A 229 1.94 -5.15 -0.83
C TYR A 229 0.70 -4.26 -1.00
N VAL A 230 0.34 -3.50 0.03
CA VAL A 230 -0.85 -2.64 0.00
C VAL A 230 -0.74 -1.58 -1.09
N LEU A 231 0.40 -0.89 -1.20
CA LEU A 231 0.64 0.10 -2.25
C LEU A 231 0.53 -0.52 -3.64
N THR A 232 1.07 -1.73 -3.84
CA THR A 232 1.00 -2.43 -5.12
C THR A 232 -0.44 -2.76 -5.53
N MET A 233 -1.23 -3.31 -4.60
CA MET A 233 -2.64 -3.61 -4.85
C MET A 233 -3.47 -2.35 -5.07
N CYS A 234 -3.19 -1.29 -4.30
CA CYS A 234 -3.84 0.00 -4.46
C CYS A 234 -3.61 0.61 -5.85
N PHE A 235 -2.37 0.62 -6.34
CA PHE A 235 -2.05 1.08 -7.70
C PHE A 235 -2.65 0.18 -8.77
N THR A 236 -2.75 -1.12 -8.50
CA THR A 236 -3.42 -2.10 -9.38
C THR A 236 -4.89 -1.75 -9.56
N PHE A 237 -5.64 -1.58 -8.47
CA PHE A 237 -7.06 -1.22 -8.55
C PHE A 237 -7.27 0.16 -9.18
N LYS A 238 -6.42 1.13 -8.85
CA LYS A 238 -6.43 2.45 -9.49
C LYS A 238 -6.30 2.32 -11.02
N ALA A 239 -5.30 1.57 -11.49
CA ALA A 239 -5.06 1.37 -12.92
C ALA A 239 -6.27 0.68 -13.59
N HIS A 240 -6.83 -0.36 -12.96
CA HIS A 240 -8.00 -1.06 -13.50
C HIS A 240 -9.23 -0.18 -13.59
N PHE A 241 -9.55 0.62 -12.56
CA PHE A 241 -10.69 1.55 -12.62
C PHE A 241 -10.50 2.62 -13.69
N CYS A 242 -9.28 3.15 -13.85
CA CYS A 242 -8.95 4.13 -14.89
C CYS A 242 -9.13 3.53 -16.30
N THR A 243 -8.55 2.36 -16.54
CA THR A 243 -8.67 1.64 -17.82
C THR A 243 -10.11 1.24 -18.13
N LEU A 244 -10.87 0.81 -17.12
CA LEU A 244 -12.28 0.46 -17.26
C LEU A 244 -13.13 1.71 -17.60
N SER A 245 -12.92 2.83 -16.91
CA SER A 245 -13.59 4.09 -17.21
C SER A 245 -13.32 4.57 -18.63
N ALA A 246 -12.06 4.51 -19.08
CA ALA A 246 -11.68 4.86 -20.44
C ALA A 246 -12.34 3.93 -21.47
N SER A 247 -12.37 2.62 -21.20
CA SER A 247 -12.99 1.63 -22.09
C SER A 247 -14.49 1.87 -22.23
N TYR A 248 -15.20 2.12 -21.13
CA TYR A 248 -16.62 2.48 -21.17
C TYR A 248 -16.89 3.73 -22.02
N ALA A 249 -16.05 4.77 -21.89
CA ALA A 249 -16.20 5.99 -22.65
C ALA A 249 -16.06 5.79 -24.17
N THR A 250 -15.37 4.73 -24.61
CA THR A 250 -15.18 4.45 -26.05
C THR A 250 -16.32 3.63 -26.68
N ILE A 251 -17.21 3.03 -25.87
CA ILE A 251 -18.30 2.21 -26.38
C ILE A 251 -19.20 3.02 -27.30
N GLY A 252 -19.44 2.49 -28.51
CA GLY A 252 -20.28 3.12 -29.52
C GLY A 252 -19.65 4.32 -30.26
N HIS A 253 -18.40 4.68 -29.94
CA HIS A 253 -17.62 5.69 -30.66
C HIS A 253 -16.58 5.06 -31.60
N LEU A 254 -16.04 3.90 -31.25
CA LEU A 254 -15.00 3.20 -32.04
C LEU A 254 -15.46 2.86 -33.47
N ASP A 255 -16.73 2.48 -33.64
CA ASP A 255 -17.29 2.11 -34.94
C ASP A 255 -17.66 3.32 -35.81
N THR A 256 -17.96 4.47 -35.21
CA THR A 256 -18.20 5.71 -35.96
C THR A 256 -16.91 6.12 -36.69
N PHE A 257 -15.75 6.01 -36.04
CA PHE A 257 -14.46 6.33 -36.64
C PHE A 257 -14.03 5.31 -37.72
N ARG A 258 -14.31 4.01 -37.49
CA ARG A 258 -14.02 2.94 -38.45
C ARG A 258 -14.92 2.99 -39.70
N SER A 259 -16.18 3.38 -39.53
CA SER A 259 -17.11 3.61 -40.66
C SER A 259 -16.76 4.88 -41.45
N LEU A 260 -16.33 5.95 -40.79
CA LEU A 260 -15.85 7.18 -41.43
C LEU A 260 -14.57 6.95 -42.24
N THR A 261 -13.65 6.11 -41.77
CA THR A 261 -12.43 5.75 -42.51
C THR A 261 -12.69 4.83 -43.70
N LEU A 262 -13.66 3.91 -43.60
CA LEU A 262 -14.13 3.10 -44.73
C LEU A 262 -14.90 3.93 -45.78
N HIS A 263 -15.67 4.92 -45.35
CA HIS A 263 -16.35 5.82 -46.28
C HIS A 263 -15.37 6.77 -46.99
N ALA A 264 -14.36 7.31 -46.28
CA ALA A 264 -13.35 8.18 -46.87
C ALA A 264 -12.47 7.47 -47.92
N SER A 265 -12.26 6.14 -47.82
CA SER A 265 -11.58 5.36 -48.86
C SER A 265 -12.49 5.00 -50.04
N SER A 266 -13.82 5.04 -49.86
CA SER A 266 -14.80 4.76 -50.92
C SER A 266 -15.20 5.97 -51.77
N THR A 267 -14.91 7.21 -51.32
CA THR A 267 -15.34 8.45 -51.99
C THR A 267 -14.66 8.70 -53.35
N TYR A 268 -13.75 7.83 -53.81
CA TYR A 268 -13.15 7.93 -55.14
C TYR A 268 -13.88 7.14 -56.23
N THR A 269 -14.89 6.33 -55.90
CA THR A 269 -15.67 5.62 -56.93
C THR A 269 -17.13 5.48 -56.55
N GLY A 270 -18.00 6.26 -57.20
CA GLY A 270 -19.41 5.86 -57.40
C GLY A 270 -20.45 6.72 -56.69
N PHE A 271 -20.74 7.88 -57.28
CA PHE A 271 -22.05 8.52 -57.15
C PHE A 271 -23.03 7.69 -57.99
N LEU A 272 -23.81 6.78 -57.40
CA LEU A 272 -25.10 6.26 -57.91
C LEU A 272 -25.69 5.17 -56.99
N ASN A 273 -27.02 5.23 -56.81
CA ASN A 273 -27.94 4.28 -56.14
C ASN A 273 -28.18 4.45 -54.64
N TRP A 274 -29.10 5.36 -54.32
CA TRP A 274 -29.92 5.31 -53.10
C TRP A 274 -30.97 4.20 -53.26
N LYS A 275 -30.59 2.96 -52.94
CA LYS A 275 -31.54 1.88 -52.67
C LYS A 275 -31.60 1.71 -51.16
N LYS A 276 -32.80 1.65 -50.61
CA LYS A 276 -33.04 1.53 -49.17
C LYS A 276 -32.59 0.13 -48.73
N ASP A 277 -31.32 0.01 -48.36
CA ASP A 277 -30.61 -1.26 -48.28
C ASP A 277 -30.91 -2.01 -46.96
N ASP A 278 -31.46 -3.21 -47.08
CA ASP A 278 -31.51 -4.22 -46.00
C ASP A 278 -30.12 -4.50 -45.39
N ASN A 279 -29.05 -4.24 -46.15
CA ASN A 279 -27.67 -4.32 -45.69
C ASN A 279 -27.32 -3.22 -44.68
N PHE A 280 -27.89 -2.02 -44.78
CA PHE A 280 -27.69 -0.94 -43.80
C PHE A 280 -28.36 -1.28 -42.46
N ILE A 281 -29.57 -1.85 -42.51
CA ILE A 281 -30.31 -2.31 -41.32
C ILE A 281 -29.57 -3.48 -40.66
N LYS A 282 -29.09 -4.47 -41.44
CA LYS A 282 -28.27 -5.57 -40.91
C LYS A 282 -26.95 -5.09 -40.30
N THR A 283 -26.27 -4.13 -40.94
CA THR A 283 -25.01 -3.56 -40.41
C THR A 283 -25.26 -2.78 -39.12
N GLY A 284 -26.33 -1.98 -39.06
CA GLY A 284 -26.74 -1.29 -37.83
C GLY A 284 -27.06 -2.26 -36.69
N ASN A 285 -27.78 -3.35 -36.98
CA ASN A 285 -28.16 -4.35 -35.98
C ASN A 285 -26.97 -5.21 -35.51
N ASN A 286 -26.01 -5.49 -36.38
CA ASN A 286 -24.76 -6.17 -36.01
C ASN A 286 -23.86 -5.26 -35.15
N ASN A 287 -23.82 -3.96 -35.44
CA ASN A 287 -23.04 -3.00 -34.67
C ASN A 287 -23.61 -2.77 -33.26
N THR A 288 -24.94 -2.69 -33.13
CA THR A 288 -25.59 -2.59 -31.81
C THR A 288 -25.39 -3.87 -30.99
N LEU A 289 -25.41 -5.04 -31.63
CA LEU A 289 -25.11 -6.32 -30.96
C LEU A 289 -23.66 -6.35 -30.45
N ASN A 290 -22.70 -5.95 -31.29
CA ASN A 290 -21.29 -5.87 -30.87
C ASN A 290 -21.06 -4.88 -29.71
N CYS A 291 -21.69 -3.71 -29.73
CA CYS A 291 -21.60 -2.73 -28.64
C CYS A 291 -22.22 -3.26 -27.33
N TYR A 292 -23.32 -4.01 -27.43
CA TYR A 292 -23.95 -4.65 -26.28
C TYR A 292 -23.04 -5.73 -25.67
N ASP A 293 -22.44 -6.57 -26.50
CA ASP A 293 -21.51 -7.62 -26.05
C ASP A 293 -20.25 -7.01 -25.43
N GLU A 294 -19.72 -5.91 -25.99
CA GLU A 294 -18.62 -5.15 -25.40
C GLU A 294 -18.97 -4.56 -24.04
N LEU A 295 -20.16 -3.96 -23.88
CA LEU A 295 -20.66 -3.50 -22.59
C LEU A 295 -20.74 -4.65 -21.58
N VAL A 296 -21.31 -5.79 -21.96
CA VAL A 296 -21.43 -6.96 -21.09
C VAL A 296 -20.05 -7.47 -20.64
N ASN A 297 -19.07 -7.54 -21.55
CA ASN A 297 -17.71 -7.93 -21.23
C ASN A 297 -17.07 -6.97 -20.21
N HIS A 298 -17.19 -5.65 -20.41
CA HIS A 298 -16.67 -4.66 -19.47
C HIS A 298 -17.38 -4.71 -18.11
N LEU A 299 -18.68 -5.02 -18.09
CA LEU A 299 -19.42 -5.21 -16.84
C LEU A 299 -18.94 -6.45 -16.07
N GLN A 300 -18.66 -7.55 -16.76
CA GLN A 300 -18.07 -8.73 -16.15
C GLN A 300 -16.68 -8.43 -15.58
N ASP A 301 -15.85 -7.68 -16.30
CA ASP A 301 -14.55 -7.23 -15.81
C ASP A 301 -14.69 -6.35 -14.55
N ASN A 302 -15.62 -5.39 -14.55
CA ASN A 302 -15.91 -4.55 -13.40
C ASN A 302 -16.32 -5.37 -12.17
N GLN A 303 -17.20 -6.37 -12.35
CA GLN A 303 -17.61 -7.27 -11.26
C GLN A 303 -16.43 -8.09 -10.71
N ARG A 304 -15.55 -8.59 -11.58
CA ARG A 304 -14.34 -9.31 -11.17
C ARG A 304 -13.37 -8.41 -10.39
N ILE A 305 -13.16 -7.17 -10.84
CA ILE A 305 -12.35 -6.17 -10.13
C ILE A 305 -12.95 -5.88 -8.76
N ILE A 306 -14.25 -5.58 -8.70
CA ILE A 306 -14.96 -5.26 -7.45
C ILE A 306 -14.87 -6.41 -6.45
N LYS A 307 -15.00 -7.66 -6.91
CA LYS A 307 -14.87 -8.84 -6.04
C LYS A 307 -13.46 -8.92 -5.41
N LYS A 308 -12.40 -8.83 -6.22
CA LYS A 308 -11.01 -8.87 -5.72
C LYS A 308 -10.69 -7.65 -4.84
N TYR A 309 -11.25 -6.48 -5.17
CA TYR A 309 -11.16 -5.27 -4.36
C TYR A 309 -11.78 -5.49 -2.98
N ASP A 310 -12.95 -6.11 -2.90
CA ASP A 310 -13.65 -6.38 -1.66
C ASP A 310 -12.91 -7.38 -0.77
N GLU A 311 -12.38 -8.45 -1.36
CA GLU A 311 -11.54 -9.44 -0.67
C GLU A 311 -10.26 -8.81 -0.12
N PHE A 312 -9.60 -7.94 -0.90
CA PHE A 312 -8.43 -7.18 -0.46
C PHE A 312 -8.77 -6.24 0.71
N PHE A 313 -9.85 -5.47 0.58
CA PHE A 313 -10.27 -4.52 1.62
C PHE A 313 -10.62 -5.21 2.93
N GLU A 314 -11.25 -6.37 2.89
CA GLU A 314 -11.62 -7.13 4.09
C GLU A 314 -10.39 -7.50 4.93
N VAL A 315 -9.32 -7.96 4.28
CA VAL A 315 -8.08 -8.39 4.96
C VAL A 315 -7.31 -7.21 5.54
N ILE A 316 -7.14 -6.13 4.76
CA ILE A 316 -6.24 -5.04 5.14
C ILE A 316 -6.91 -3.99 6.05
N LYS A 317 -8.24 -3.84 5.98
CA LYS A 317 -8.98 -2.75 6.64
C LYS A 317 -8.63 -2.61 8.13
N PRO A 318 -8.69 -3.64 8.98
CA PRO A 318 -8.39 -3.47 10.40
C PRO A 318 -6.97 -2.94 10.63
N VAL A 319 -5.98 -3.43 9.88
CA VAL A 319 -4.57 -3.01 9.99
C VAL A 319 -4.40 -1.57 9.54
N ILE A 320 -5.05 -1.17 8.45
CA ILE A 320 -4.94 0.19 7.92
C ILE A 320 -5.61 1.20 8.86
N LEU A 321 -6.73 0.84 9.48
CA LEU A 321 -7.37 1.69 10.49
C LEU A 321 -6.44 1.88 11.69
N PHE A 322 -5.84 0.78 12.17
CA PHE A 322 -4.88 0.84 13.25
C PHE A 322 -3.64 1.67 12.87
N GLN A 323 -3.14 1.52 11.64
CA GLN A 323 -2.05 2.32 11.07
C GLN A 323 -2.37 3.81 11.01
N MET A 324 -3.60 4.20 10.65
CA MET A 324 -3.99 5.61 10.59
C MET A 324 -4.03 6.26 11.97
N ILE A 325 -4.64 5.58 12.93
CA ILE A 325 -4.74 6.08 14.31
C ILE A 325 -3.36 6.14 14.95
N GLY A 326 -2.63 5.01 14.92
CA GLY A 326 -1.30 4.90 15.51
C GLY A 326 -0.25 5.76 14.80
N GLY A 327 -0.31 5.85 13.47
CA GLY A 327 0.57 6.71 12.68
C GLY A 327 0.36 8.20 12.98
N SER A 328 -0.90 8.64 13.07
CA SER A 328 -1.23 10.03 13.44
C SER A 328 -0.74 10.36 14.86
N TYR A 329 -1.02 9.46 15.81
CA TYR A 329 -0.51 9.57 17.18
C TYR A 329 1.02 9.73 17.21
N THR A 330 1.71 8.87 16.48
CA THR A 330 3.18 8.84 16.43
C THR A 330 3.78 10.09 15.80
N VAL A 331 3.19 10.59 14.70
CA VAL A 331 3.62 11.85 14.06
C VAL A 331 3.50 13.01 15.05
N ILE A 332 2.37 13.08 15.76
CA ILE A 332 2.10 14.12 16.76
C ILE A 332 3.10 14.02 17.94
N THR A 333 3.30 12.83 18.51
CA THR A 333 4.20 12.66 19.66
C THR A 333 5.67 12.87 19.30
N LEU A 334 6.13 12.43 18.12
CA LEU A 334 7.49 12.69 17.65
C LEU A 334 7.72 14.19 17.42
N THR A 335 6.74 14.90 16.88
CA THR A 335 6.81 16.35 16.72
C THR A 335 6.92 17.03 18.09
N PHE A 336 6.06 16.66 19.03
CA PHE A 336 6.10 17.14 20.41
C PHE A 336 7.45 16.87 21.08
N LEU A 337 7.97 15.64 21.00
CA LEU A 337 9.26 15.25 21.57
C LEU A 337 10.43 16.02 20.96
N THR A 338 10.40 16.23 19.64
CA THR A 338 11.43 17.01 18.93
C THR A 338 11.42 18.46 19.41
N SER A 339 10.24 19.08 19.50
CA SER A 339 10.10 20.43 20.02
C SER A 339 10.53 20.55 21.48
N LEU A 340 10.12 19.62 22.34
CA LEU A 340 10.52 19.60 23.75
C LEU A 340 12.03 19.48 23.92
N THR A 341 12.66 18.57 23.17
CA THR A 341 14.12 18.36 23.21
C THR A 341 14.87 19.62 22.75
N TYR A 342 14.38 20.30 21.71
CA TYR A 342 14.92 21.58 21.28
C TYR A 342 14.76 22.67 22.35
N LEU A 343 13.60 22.74 23.02
CA LEU A 343 13.36 23.71 24.10
C LEU A 343 14.27 23.49 25.32
N MET A 344 14.66 22.24 25.60
CA MET A 344 15.61 21.86 26.65
C MET A 344 17.07 22.22 26.32
N GLY A 345 17.34 22.85 25.17
CA GLY A 345 18.66 23.36 24.81
C GLY A 345 19.55 22.37 24.06
N PHE A 346 19.03 21.21 23.68
CA PHE A 346 19.75 20.30 22.78
C PHE A 346 19.88 20.93 21.39
N SER A 347 21.07 20.81 20.79
CA SER A 347 21.29 21.22 19.40
C SER A 347 20.39 20.43 18.45
N ILE A 348 20.01 21.05 17.34
CA ILE A 348 19.24 20.41 16.25
C ILE A 348 20.02 19.21 15.67
N ILE A 349 21.35 19.27 15.72
CA ILE A 349 22.26 18.21 15.22
C ILE A 349 22.44 17.10 16.27
N SER A 350 21.89 17.25 17.48
CA SER A 350 22.04 16.23 18.51
C SER A 350 21.45 14.89 18.05
N ILE A 351 22.07 13.83 18.56
CA ILE A 351 21.77 12.43 18.27
C ILE A 351 20.27 12.11 18.51
N PRO A 352 19.64 12.52 19.63
CA PRO A 352 18.21 12.24 19.87
C PRO A 352 17.28 13.01 18.92
N VAL A 353 17.59 14.28 18.62
CA VAL A 353 16.78 15.13 17.74
C VAL A 353 16.82 14.61 16.30
N SER A 354 18.01 14.31 15.79
CA SER A 354 18.20 13.76 14.45
C SER A 354 17.43 12.45 14.26
N LYS A 355 17.48 11.56 15.26
CA LYS A 355 16.77 10.28 15.26
C LYS A 355 15.24 10.44 15.23
N ALA A 356 14.70 11.35 16.05
CA ALA A 356 13.28 11.67 16.07
C ALA A 356 12.83 12.28 14.73
N PHE A 357 13.66 13.15 14.13
CA PHE A 357 13.38 13.79 12.85
C PHE A 357 13.31 12.80 11.68
N PHE A 358 14.30 11.91 11.53
CA PHE A 358 14.25 10.88 10.47
C PHE A 358 13.06 9.93 10.65
N GLY A 359 12.77 9.54 11.90
CA GLY A 359 11.56 8.75 12.21
C GLY A 359 10.28 9.47 11.80
N PHE A 360 10.16 10.75 12.15
CA PHE A 360 9.04 11.61 11.75
C PHE A 360 8.87 11.70 10.23
N LEU A 361 9.96 11.88 9.48
CA LEU A 361 9.92 11.97 8.02
C LEU A 361 9.37 10.68 7.40
N VAL A 362 9.90 9.51 7.78
CA VAL A 362 9.46 8.22 7.22
C VAL A 362 7.97 7.99 7.51
N LEU A 363 7.54 8.23 8.74
CA LEU A 363 6.14 8.03 9.15
C LEU A 363 5.18 9.02 8.50
N THR A 364 5.61 10.27 8.29
CA THR A 364 4.80 11.28 7.59
C THR A 364 4.64 10.91 6.12
N ILE A 365 5.72 10.49 5.45
CA ILE A 365 5.67 9.98 4.07
C ILE A 365 4.72 8.78 3.99
N GLN A 366 4.81 7.85 4.93
CA GLN A 366 3.95 6.69 4.97
C GLN A 366 2.47 7.08 5.09
N LEU A 367 2.12 7.94 6.06
CA LEU A 367 0.75 8.41 6.26
C LEU A 367 0.22 9.11 4.99
N TYR A 368 1.05 9.96 4.38
CA TYR A 368 0.74 10.61 3.12
C TYR A 368 0.48 9.60 2.00
N LEU A 369 1.33 8.59 1.82
CA LEU A 369 1.19 7.58 0.77
C LEU A 369 -0.14 6.84 0.88
N TYR A 370 -0.52 6.42 2.09
CA TYR A 370 -1.81 5.78 2.30
C TYR A 370 -2.99 6.71 1.99
N CYS A 371 -2.97 7.94 2.49
CA CYS A 371 -4.02 8.93 2.21
C CYS A 371 -4.11 9.26 0.72
N TYR A 372 -2.97 9.34 0.03
CA TYR A 372 -2.87 9.57 -1.41
C TYR A 372 -3.50 8.43 -2.21
N VAL A 373 -3.07 7.18 -1.97
CA VAL A 373 -3.56 6.05 -2.77
C VAL A 373 -5.04 5.78 -2.53
N PHE A 374 -5.53 5.86 -1.30
CA PHE A 374 -6.95 5.66 -1.02
C PHE A 374 -7.83 6.76 -1.59
N ASN A 375 -7.38 8.02 -1.53
CA ASN A 375 -8.09 9.12 -2.17
C ASN A 375 -8.20 8.91 -3.68
N HIS A 376 -7.09 8.55 -4.35
CA HIS A 376 -7.10 8.33 -5.79
C HIS A 376 -7.92 7.11 -6.21
N ILE A 377 -7.88 6.00 -5.45
CA ILE A 377 -8.73 4.85 -5.73
C ILE A 377 -10.22 5.23 -5.68
N GLU A 378 -10.63 6.00 -4.68
CA GLU A 378 -12.02 6.46 -4.57
C GLU A 378 -12.40 7.36 -5.74
N THR A 379 -11.52 8.28 -6.15
CA THR A 379 -11.73 9.12 -7.33
C THR A 379 -11.88 8.28 -8.60
N GLU A 380 -10.94 7.37 -8.90
CA GLU A 380 -11.00 6.54 -10.12
C GLU A 380 -12.20 5.60 -10.11
N LYS A 381 -12.57 5.05 -8.95
CA LYS A 381 -13.77 4.21 -8.80
C LYS A 381 -15.04 5.00 -9.12
N SER A 382 -15.15 6.25 -8.65
CA SER A 382 -16.30 7.11 -9.02
C SER A 382 -16.29 7.52 -10.50
N ALA A 383 -15.11 7.67 -11.11
CA ALA A 383 -14.96 7.97 -12.53
C ALA A 383 -15.51 6.88 -13.45
N VAL A 384 -15.54 5.61 -13.02
CA VAL A 384 -16.14 4.50 -13.79
C VAL A 384 -17.57 4.80 -14.24
N ASN A 385 -18.40 5.41 -13.38
CA ASN A 385 -19.76 5.81 -13.74
C ASN A 385 -19.79 6.96 -14.75
N PHE A 386 -18.83 7.88 -14.64
CA PHE A 386 -18.67 8.95 -15.62
C PHE A 386 -18.24 8.40 -16.99
N GLY A 387 -17.38 7.38 -17.01
CA GLY A 387 -17.01 6.64 -18.23
C GLY A 387 -18.23 5.98 -18.90
N LEU A 388 -19.08 5.31 -18.13
CA LEU A 388 -20.35 4.76 -18.62
C LEU A 388 -21.24 5.86 -19.23
N TYR A 389 -21.39 6.99 -18.55
CA TYR A 389 -22.19 8.12 -19.04
C TYR A 389 -21.64 8.73 -20.34
N SER A 390 -20.31 8.71 -20.53
CA SER A 390 -19.62 9.29 -21.68
C SER A 390 -19.66 8.41 -22.94
N SER A 391 -20.16 7.18 -22.84
CA SER A 391 -20.40 6.29 -23.99
C SER A 391 -21.45 6.87 -24.96
N ASN A 392 -21.52 6.37 -26.20
CA ASN A 392 -22.54 6.78 -27.17
C ASN A 392 -23.93 6.15 -26.90
N TRP A 393 -24.36 6.13 -25.63
CA TRP A 393 -25.56 5.42 -25.18
C TRP A 393 -26.87 5.99 -25.72
N THR A 394 -26.90 7.27 -26.12
CA THR A 394 -28.12 7.94 -26.63
C THR A 394 -28.60 7.32 -27.95
N ALA A 395 -27.65 6.94 -28.81
CA ALA A 395 -27.90 6.27 -30.09
C ALA A 395 -28.20 4.77 -29.97
N MET A 396 -28.05 4.17 -28.77
CA MET A 396 -28.21 2.73 -28.56
C MET A 396 -29.66 2.30 -28.29
N ASP A 397 -29.89 0.99 -28.38
CA ASP A 397 -31.19 0.37 -28.13
C ASP A 397 -31.62 0.44 -26.66
N LEU A 398 -32.90 0.12 -26.40
CA LEU A 398 -33.46 0.19 -25.05
C LEU A 398 -32.81 -0.84 -24.10
N LYS A 399 -32.38 -2.00 -24.62
CA LYS A 399 -31.74 -3.05 -23.83
C LYS A 399 -30.38 -2.59 -23.31
N PHE A 400 -29.56 -1.97 -24.15
CA PHE A 400 -28.30 -1.35 -23.76
C PHE A 400 -28.52 -0.27 -22.71
N LYS A 401 -29.44 0.67 -22.95
CA LYS A 401 -29.76 1.78 -22.02
C LYS A 401 -30.15 1.28 -20.63
N LYS A 402 -31.03 0.28 -20.54
CA LYS A 402 -31.44 -0.33 -19.25
C LYS A 402 -30.28 -1.01 -18.53
N THR A 403 -29.43 -1.73 -19.27
CA THR A 403 -28.27 -2.44 -18.71
C THR A 403 -27.23 -1.45 -18.18
N LEU A 404 -26.95 -0.39 -18.94
CA LEU A 404 -26.04 0.69 -18.55
C LEU A 404 -26.54 1.41 -17.29
N LEU A 405 -27.84 1.76 -17.23
CA LEU A 405 -28.43 2.37 -16.04
C LEU A 405 -28.32 1.48 -14.81
N LEU A 406 -28.60 0.18 -14.95
CA LEU A 406 -28.45 -0.78 -13.87
C LEU A 406 -27.00 -0.85 -13.37
N ALA A 407 -26.03 -0.86 -14.29
CA ALA A 407 -24.61 -0.86 -13.95
C ALA A 407 -24.20 0.40 -13.18
N MET A 408 -24.65 1.58 -13.61
CA MET A 408 -24.39 2.83 -12.89
C MET A 408 -25.00 2.82 -11.48
N ASN A 409 -26.21 2.29 -11.33
CA ASN A 409 -26.86 2.13 -10.03
C ASN A 409 -26.11 1.14 -9.14
N MET A 410 -25.68 0.00 -9.67
CA MET A 410 -24.89 -0.99 -8.92
C MET A 410 -23.56 -0.41 -8.44
N ASN A 411 -22.83 0.29 -9.31
CA ASN A 411 -21.57 0.93 -8.97
C ASN A 411 -21.76 2.02 -7.90
N SER A 412 -22.83 2.82 -8.01
CA SER A 412 -23.15 3.88 -7.05
C SER A 412 -23.57 3.31 -5.69
N ALA A 413 -24.32 2.21 -5.70
CA ALA A 413 -24.70 1.49 -4.49
C ALA A 413 -23.49 0.84 -3.79
N HIS A 414 -22.47 0.44 -4.55
CA HIS A 414 -21.24 -0.16 -4.03
C HIS A 414 -20.27 0.86 -3.40
N ARG A 415 -20.71 1.51 -2.31
CA ARG A 415 -19.94 2.54 -1.59
C ARG A 415 -19.05 1.94 -0.49
N ARG A 416 -18.08 1.12 -0.88
CA ARG A 416 -17.01 0.64 0.03
C ARG A 416 -15.88 1.67 0.10
N VAL A 417 -15.99 2.63 1.02
CA VAL A 417 -14.99 3.67 1.30
C VAL A 417 -14.22 3.31 2.58
N MET A 418 -12.90 3.50 2.59
CA MET A 418 -12.09 3.29 3.80
C MET A 418 -12.36 4.42 4.81
N LYS A 419 -13.09 4.11 5.89
CA LYS A 419 -13.45 5.06 6.95
C LYS A 419 -12.72 4.74 8.25
N VAL A 420 -12.00 5.70 8.82
CA VAL A 420 -11.35 5.62 10.16
C VAL A 420 -12.39 5.63 11.26
N ILE A 421 -13.36 6.53 11.13
CA ILE A 421 -14.49 6.76 12.04
C ILE A 421 -15.72 6.93 11.13
N PRO A 422 -16.96 6.67 11.57
CA PRO A 422 -18.16 6.90 10.74
C PRO A 422 -18.20 8.26 10.02
N ARG A 423 -17.55 9.28 10.59
CA ARG A 423 -17.44 10.65 10.07
C ARG A 423 -16.10 10.99 9.39
N SER A 424 -15.08 10.13 9.42
CA SER A 424 -13.74 10.41 8.87
C SER A 424 -13.32 9.36 7.86
N ILE A 425 -13.10 9.79 6.63
CA ILE A 425 -12.62 8.98 5.52
C ILE A 425 -11.09 9.09 5.46
N ILE A 426 -10.41 7.99 5.10
CA ILE A 426 -8.99 8.03 4.78
C ILE A 426 -8.83 8.73 3.44
N ASN A 427 -8.42 10.00 3.47
CA ASN A 427 -8.19 10.83 2.31
C ASN A 427 -7.08 11.86 2.61
N LEU A 428 -6.75 12.67 1.60
CA LEU A 428 -5.77 13.76 1.76
C LEU A 428 -6.20 14.82 2.79
N GLU A 429 -7.51 14.98 3.03
CA GLU A 429 -8.04 15.90 4.05
C GLU A 429 -7.69 15.43 5.47
N LEU A 430 -7.74 14.12 5.75
CA LEU A 430 -7.30 13.56 7.02
C LEU A 430 -5.81 13.83 7.25
N PHE A 431 -4.97 13.66 6.22
CA PHE A 431 -3.54 13.98 6.31
C PHE A 431 -3.32 15.47 6.64
N ALA A 432 -4.01 16.38 5.94
CA ALA A 432 -3.90 17.81 6.20
C ALA A 432 -4.30 18.16 7.66
N LYS A 433 -5.35 17.53 8.20
CA LYS A 433 -5.76 17.70 9.60
C LYS A 433 -4.68 17.25 10.59
N VAL A 434 -4.04 16.11 10.35
CA VAL A 434 -2.94 15.60 11.20
C VAL A 434 -1.73 16.54 11.17
N MET A 435 -1.37 17.05 9.99
CA MET A 435 -0.26 17.99 9.84
C MET A 435 -0.56 19.34 10.52
N ASN A 436 -1.78 19.87 10.36
CA ASN A 436 -2.22 21.10 11.03
C ASN A 436 -2.16 20.95 12.55
N MET A 437 -2.64 19.83 13.09
CA MET A 437 -2.56 19.55 14.53
C MET A 437 -1.11 19.50 15.02
N SER A 438 -0.23 18.82 14.27
CA SER A 438 1.20 18.74 14.59
C SER A 438 1.84 20.14 14.61
N TYR A 439 1.55 20.98 13.61
CA TYR A 439 2.02 22.36 13.55
C TYR A 439 1.49 23.22 14.71
N SER A 440 0.20 23.11 15.03
CA SER A 440 -0.41 23.85 16.15
C SER A 440 0.28 23.52 17.48
N ILE A 441 0.62 22.25 17.72
CA ILE A 441 1.36 21.83 18.93
C ILE A 441 2.74 22.49 18.99
N VAL A 442 3.48 22.48 17.88
CA VAL A 442 4.79 23.17 17.79
C VAL A 442 4.64 24.66 18.10
N SER A 443 3.65 25.32 17.49
CA SER A 443 3.41 26.75 17.69
C SER A 443 3.07 27.09 19.15
N VAL A 444 2.19 26.32 19.79
CA VAL A 444 1.82 26.53 21.20
C VAL A 444 3.03 26.35 22.11
N LEU A 445 3.84 25.30 21.89
CA LEU A 445 5.05 25.05 22.68
C LEU A 445 6.07 26.18 22.56
N LEU A 446 6.34 26.64 21.33
CA LEU A 446 7.29 27.73 21.10
C LEU A 446 6.80 29.06 21.71
N ASN A 447 5.51 29.38 21.56
CA ASN A 447 4.93 30.60 22.11
C ASN A 447 4.88 30.61 23.65
N SER A 448 4.67 29.45 24.28
CA SER A 448 4.69 29.33 25.74
C SER A 448 6.03 29.71 26.39
N ARG A 449 7.13 29.66 25.62
CA ARG A 449 8.46 30.10 26.04
C ARG A 449 8.69 31.59 25.81
N ALA A 450 8.14 32.17 24.74
CA ALA A 450 8.28 33.60 24.46
C ALA A 450 7.54 34.51 25.47
N GLY A 451 6.59 33.94 26.22
CA GLY A 451 5.89 34.62 27.33
C GLY A 451 6.55 34.50 28.70
N LYS A 452 7.73 33.86 28.80
CA LYS A 452 8.61 33.87 29.97
C LYS A 452 9.91 34.59 29.61
#